data_AF-A0A7X6XRF6-F1
#
_entry.id   AF-A0A7X6XRF6-F1
#
_cell.length_a   1.000
_cell.length_b   1.000
_cell.length_c   1.000
_cell.angle_alpha   90.00
_cell.angle_beta   90.00
_cell.angle_gamma   90.00
#
_symmetry.space_group_name_H-M   'P 1'
#
loop_
_entity.id
_entity.type
_entity.pdbx_description
1 polymer ?
#
loop_
_entity_poly.entity_id
_entity_poly.type
_entity_poly.pdbx_seq_one_letter_code
_entity_poly.pdbx_strand_id
1 'polypeptide(L)'
;MNLAELYERLGALCRQQVACAATEDLDRLEHLLAEREALLQQIARLQSSGRAPLPPAEWERAMNAARAAATLAAEAEAVLARKLAAVRDRLTHAGGGRAALRCYRAASLAAATVDRYS
;
A
#
# COMPACT_ATOMS: atom_id res chain seq x y z
N MET A 1 20.69 -11.06 14.51
CA MET A 1 19.24 -11.10 14.28
C MET A 1 18.86 -12.50 13.83
N ASN A 2 17.98 -13.18 14.55
CA ASN A 2 17.51 -14.53 14.24
C ASN A 2 16.28 -14.50 13.30
N LEU A 3 15.83 -15.66 12.82
CA LEU A 3 14.72 -15.75 11.87
C LEU A 3 13.38 -15.28 12.47
N ALA A 4 13.16 -15.53 13.76
CA ALA A 4 11.95 -15.07 14.46
C ALA A 4 11.90 -13.54 14.57
N GLU A 5 13.01 -12.91 14.97
CA GLU A 5 13.16 -11.45 15.06
C GLU A 5 12.92 -10.76 13.72
N LEU A 6 13.34 -11.39 12.62
CA LEU A 6 13.08 -10.89 11.26
C LEU A 6 11.59 -10.91 10.92
N TYR A 7 10.88 -11.99 11.25
CA TYR A 7 9.43 -12.06 11.04
C TYR A 7 8.65 -11.13 11.97
N GLU A 8 9.07 -10.97 13.22
CA GLU A 8 8.49 -10.00 14.14
C GLU A 8 8.64 -8.56 13.61
N ARG A 9 9.82 -8.23 13.09
CA ARG A 9 10.07 -6.93 12.45
C ARG A 9 9.25 -6.75 11.18
N LEU A 10 9.06 -7.80 10.39
CA LEU A 10 8.18 -7.78 9.22
C LEU A 10 6.73 -7.46 9.63
N GLY A 11 6.23 -8.11 10.68
CA GLY A 11 4.91 -7.81 11.24
C GLY A 11 4.79 -6.37 11.76
N ALA A 12 5.84 -5.84 12.39
CA ALA A 12 5.88 -4.46 12.84
C ALA A 12 5.80 -3.46 11.67
N LEU A 13 6.56 -3.69 10.59
CA LEU A 13 6.49 -2.88 9.37
C LEU A 13 5.08 -2.92 8.75
N CYS A 14 4.44 -4.09 8.70
CA CYS A 14 3.07 -4.20 8.17
C CYS A 14 2.07 -3.36 8.99
N ARG A 15 2.19 -3.35 10.33
CA ARG A 15 1.35 -2.49 11.18
C ARG A 15 1.62 -1.00 10.94
N GLN A 16 2.89 -0.62 10.76
CA GLN A 16 3.26 0.77 10.44
C GLN A 16 2.72 1.20 9.07
N GLN A 17 2.70 0.30 8.08
CA GLN A 17 2.10 0.56 6.78
C GLN A 17 0.60 0.82 6.88
N VAL A 18 -0.13 0.02 7.67
CA VAL A 18 -1.56 0.25 7.95
C VAL A 18 -1.78 1.62 8.60
N ALA A 19 -0.96 1.98 9.58
CA ALA A 19 -1.05 3.28 10.26
C ALA A 19 -0.76 4.45 9.31
N CYS A 20 0.29 4.36 8.48
CA CYS A 20 0.63 5.41 7.51
C CYS A 20 -0.40 5.53 6.38
N ALA A 21 -1.01 4.41 5.97
CA ALA A 21 -2.11 4.42 5.01
C ALA A 21 -3.35 5.18 5.55
N ALA A 22 -3.54 5.24 6.87
CA ALA A 22 -4.60 6.03 7.48
C ALA A 22 -4.34 7.54 7.39
N THR A 23 -3.07 7.95 7.50
CA THR A 23 -2.65 9.36 7.49
C THR A 23 -2.37 9.91 6.08
N GLU A 24 -2.49 9.09 5.04
CA GLU A 24 -2.19 9.44 3.64
C GLU A 24 -0.75 9.98 3.44
N ASP A 25 0.18 9.58 4.32
CA ASP A 25 1.60 9.92 4.22
C ASP A 25 2.29 8.96 3.24
N LEU A 26 2.30 9.37 1.96
CA LEU A 26 2.77 8.54 0.85
C LEU A 26 4.30 8.36 0.86
N ASP A 27 5.05 9.40 1.22
CA ASP A 27 6.52 9.35 1.28
C ASP A 27 6.97 8.37 2.36
N ARG A 28 6.32 8.43 3.54
CA ARG A 28 6.58 7.46 4.61
C ARG A 28 6.19 6.05 4.21
N LEU A 29 5.07 5.89 3.51
CA LEU A 29 4.61 4.59 3.04
C LEU A 29 5.57 3.96 2.03
N GLU A 30 6.12 4.75 1.11
CA GLU A 30 7.12 4.30 0.13
C GLU A 30 8.39 3.79 0.83
N HIS A 31 8.88 4.55 1.83
CA HIS A 31 10.02 4.13 2.64
C HIS A 31 9.76 2.80 3.36
N LEU A 32 8.58 2.64 3.96
CA LEU A 32 8.19 1.41 4.65
C LEU A 32 8.05 0.20 3.70
N LEU A 33 7.63 0.43 2.45
CA LEU A 33 7.57 -0.62 1.42
C LEU A 33 8.98 -1.09 1.02
N ALA A 34 9.90 -0.16 0.81
CA ALA A 34 11.30 -0.47 0.52
C ALA A 34 11.97 -1.23 1.68
N GLU A 35 11.72 -0.81 2.93
CA GLU A 35 12.19 -1.52 4.13
C GLU A 35 11.63 -2.95 4.20
N ARG A 36 10.32 -3.13 3.91
CA ARG A 36 9.68 -4.46 3.88
C ARG A 36 10.34 -5.37 2.85
N GLU A 37 10.62 -4.87 1.66
CA GLU A 37 11.24 -5.65 0.60
C GLU A 37 12.68 -6.05 0.94
N ALA A 38 13.49 -5.13 1.46
CA ALA A 38 14.84 -5.43 1.93
C ALA A 38 14.84 -6.52 3.01
N LEU A 39 13.87 -6.47 3.94
CA LEU A 39 13.71 -7.45 5.00
C LEU A 39 13.32 -8.83 4.47
N LEU A 40 12.40 -8.89 3.49
CA LEU A 40 12.01 -10.14 2.83
C LEU A 40 13.19 -10.78 2.08
N GLN A 41 13.99 -9.97 1.39
CA GLN A 41 15.22 -10.43 0.73
C GLN A 41 16.23 -10.98 1.75
N GLN A 42 16.36 -10.33 2.92
CA GLN A 42 17.23 -10.81 3.99
C GLN A 42 16.75 -12.17 4.54
N ILE A 43 15.44 -12.34 4.76
CA ILE A 43 14.83 -13.61 5.18
C ILE A 43 15.12 -14.70 4.15
N ALA A 44 14.89 -14.43 2.86
CA ALA A 44 15.13 -15.39 1.78
C ALA A 44 16.61 -15.82 1.70
N ARG A 45 17.54 -14.87 1.86
CA ARG A 45 18.99 -15.16 1.91
C ARG A 45 19.35 -16.05 3.11
N LEU A 46 18.75 -15.79 4.27
CA LEU A 46 19.00 -16.62 5.47
C LEU A 46 18.46 -18.04 5.31
N GLN A 47 17.27 -18.19 4.71
CA GLN A 47 16.67 -19.51 4.46
C GLN A 47 17.45 -20.32 3.41
N SER A 48 17.99 -19.66 2.39
CA SER A 48 18.82 -20.30 1.36
C SER A 48 20.26 -20.60 1.79
N SER A 49 20.74 -20.04 2.90
CA SER A 49 22.13 -20.18 3.37
C SER A 49 22.52 -21.59 3.82
N GLY A 50 21.61 -22.58 3.81
CA GLY A 50 21.91 -23.96 4.19
C GLY A 50 22.32 -24.11 5.66
N ARG A 51 21.92 -23.16 6.54
CA ARG A 51 22.21 -23.22 7.97
C ARG A 51 21.69 -24.53 8.58
N ALA A 52 22.46 -25.07 9.53
CA ALA A 52 22.04 -26.20 10.34
C ALA A 52 20.62 -25.97 10.89
N PRO A 53 19.78 -27.02 10.96
CA PRO A 53 18.40 -26.88 11.41
C PRO A 53 18.36 -26.19 12.76
N LEU A 54 17.51 -25.16 12.87
CA LEU A 54 17.30 -24.44 14.12
C LEU A 54 16.84 -25.43 15.21
N PRO A 55 17.19 -25.19 16.48
CA PRO A 55 16.59 -25.91 17.60
C PRO A 55 15.06 -25.92 17.48
N PRO A 56 14.36 -27.01 17.85
CA PRO A 56 12.90 -27.11 17.69
C PRO A 56 12.13 -25.91 18.25
N ALA A 57 12.52 -25.41 19.42
CA ALA A 57 11.90 -24.24 20.04
C ALA A 57 12.15 -22.92 19.29
N GLU A 58 13.28 -22.79 18.58
CA GLU A 58 13.56 -21.63 17.73
C GLU A 58 12.82 -21.72 16.40
N TRP A 59 12.72 -22.93 15.84
CA TRP A 59 11.93 -23.18 14.64
C TRP A 59 10.44 -22.87 14.87
N GLU A 60 9.87 -23.35 15.98
CA GLU A 60 8.48 -23.10 16.33
C GLU A 60 8.20 -21.60 16.53
N ARG A 61 9.09 -20.88 17.23
CA ARG A 61 9.00 -19.42 17.35
C ARG A 61 9.05 -18.73 15.99
N ALA A 62 9.97 -19.11 15.11
CA ALA A 62 10.08 -18.54 13.78
C ALA A 62 8.82 -18.79 12.94
N MET A 63 8.25 -19.99 13.00
CA MET A 63 7.01 -20.34 12.28
C MET A 63 5.80 -19.57 12.82
N ASN A 64 5.68 -19.41 14.13
CA ASN A 64 4.63 -18.61 14.75
C ASN A 64 4.74 -17.13 14.35
N ALA A 65 5.96 -16.57 14.39
CA ALA A 65 6.23 -15.22 13.95
C ALA A 65 5.94 -15.04 12.45
N ALA A 66 6.32 -16.00 11.61
CA ALA A 66 6.04 -15.98 10.18
C ALA A 66 4.54 -15.96 9.89
N ARG A 67 3.77 -16.80 10.58
CA ARG A 67 2.31 -16.86 10.44
C ARG A 67 1.66 -15.55 10.87
N ALA A 68 2.09 -14.98 11.99
CA ALA A 68 1.61 -13.68 12.45
C ALA A 68 1.94 -12.57 11.44
N ALA A 69 3.16 -12.56 10.90
CA ALA A 69 3.59 -11.60 9.90
C ALA A 69 2.80 -11.73 8.58
N ALA A 70 2.48 -12.95 8.15
CA ALA A 70 1.66 -13.19 6.97
C ALA A 70 0.23 -12.64 7.13
N THR A 71 -0.39 -12.84 8.29
CA THR A 71 -1.71 -12.25 8.60
C THR A 71 -1.66 -10.73 8.53
N LEU A 72 -0.66 -10.10 9.16
CA LEU A 72 -0.50 -8.65 9.17
C LEU A 72 -0.19 -8.09 7.77
N ALA A 73 0.57 -8.82 6.95
CA ALA A 73 0.84 -8.44 5.57
C ALA A 73 -0.43 -8.46 4.72
N ALA A 74 -1.27 -9.50 4.86
CA ALA A 74 -2.55 -9.57 4.17
C ALA A 74 -3.50 -8.44 4.58
N GLU A 75 -3.54 -8.09 5.87
CA GLU A 75 -4.29 -6.95 6.36
C GLU A 75 -3.79 -5.63 5.77
N ALA A 76 -2.47 -5.42 5.75
CA ALA A 76 -1.86 -4.24 5.14
C ALA A 76 -2.20 -4.12 3.65
N GLU A 77 -2.08 -5.22 2.90
CA GLU A 77 -2.42 -5.26 1.47
C GLU A 77 -3.91 -4.94 1.23
N ALA A 78 -4.81 -5.49 2.05
CA ALA A 78 -6.24 -5.18 1.96
C ALA A 78 -6.55 -3.70 2.27
N VAL A 79 -5.84 -3.08 3.20
CA VAL A 79 -5.98 -1.64 3.49
C VAL A 79 -5.47 -0.79 2.33
N LEU A 80 -4.28 -1.10 1.81
CA LEU A 80 -3.67 -0.39 0.70
C LEU A 80 -4.51 -0.50 -0.58
N ALA A 81 -5.04 -1.69 -0.89
CA ALA A 81 -5.92 -1.91 -2.03
C ALA A 81 -7.20 -1.06 -1.93
N ARG A 82 -7.82 -0.99 -0.74
CA ARG A 82 -9.00 -0.13 -0.51
C ARG A 82 -8.67 1.35 -0.69
N LYS A 83 -7.51 1.80 -0.22
CA LYS A 83 -7.05 3.19 -0.41
C LYS A 83 -6.78 3.51 -1.87
N LEU A 84 -6.12 2.62 -2.60
CA LEU A 84 -5.88 2.78 -4.03
C LEU A 84 -7.19 2.88 -4.82
N ALA A 85 -8.18 2.04 -4.49
CA ALA A 85 -9.51 2.10 -5.09
C ALA A 85 -10.18 3.47 -4.82
N ALA A 86 -10.14 3.95 -3.58
CA ALA A 86 -10.69 5.26 -3.23
C ALA A 86 -10.00 6.42 -3.97
N VAL A 87 -8.67 6.37 -4.11
CA VAL A 87 -7.91 7.36 -4.90
C VAL A 87 -8.31 7.30 -6.38
N ARG A 88 -8.43 6.10 -6.96
CA ARG A 88 -8.88 5.91 -8.35
C ARG A 88 -10.28 6.48 -8.57
N ASP A 89 -11.18 6.27 -7.62
CA ASP A 89 -12.55 6.79 -7.71
C ASP A 89 -12.56 8.32 -7.64
N ARG A 90 -11.79 8.93 -6.72
CA ARG A 90 -11.62 10.39 -6.64
C ARG A 90 -11.07 10.97 -7.95
N LEU A 91 -10.07 10.33 -8.54
CA LEU A 91 -9.48 10.76 -9.82
C LEU A 91 -10.49 10.67 -10.98
N THR A 92 -11.28 9.60 -11.04
CA THR A 92 -12.35 9.42 -12.02
C THR A 92 -13.40 10.53 -11.90
N HIS A 93 -13.85 10.82 -10.67
CA HIS A 93 -14.81 11.89 -10.41
C HIS A 93 -14.24 13.29 -10.73
N ALA A 94 -12.97 13.55 -10.39
CA ALA A 94 -12.31 14.81 -10.75
C ALA A 94 -12.13 14.95 -12.28
N GLY A 95 -11.91 13.84 -12.99
CA GLY A 95 -11.91 13.80 -14.45
C GLY A 95 -13.28 14.11 -15.04
N GLY A 96 -14.33 13.47 -14.50
CA GLY A 96 -15.73 13.71 -14.89
C GLY A 96 -16.20 15.14 -14.60
N GLY A 97 -15.86 15.69 -13.44
CA GLY A 97 -16.16 17.08 -13.08
C GLY A 97 -15.46 18.09 -13.99
N ARG A 98 -14.20 17.84 -14.37
CA ARG A 98 -13.49 18.66 -15.37
C ARG A 98 -14.11 18.55 -16.76
N ALA A 99 -14.57 17.37 -17.17
CA ALA A 99 -15.29 17.19 -18.42
C ALA A 99 -16.64 17.94 -18.39
N ALA A 100 -17.40 17.82 -17.31
CA ALA A 100 -18.67 18.52 -17.12
C ALA A 100 -18.50 20.05 -17.16
N LEU A 101 -17.48 20.60 -16.49
CA LEU A 101 -17.15 22.04 -16.54
C LEU A 101 -16.76 22.51 -17.94
N ARG A 102 -16.03 21.69 -18.71
CA ARG A 102 -15.71 22.01 -20.12
C ARG A 102 -16.96 22.02 -20.99
N CYS A 103 -17.83 21.02 -20.86
CA CYS A 103 -19.09 20.95 -21.60
C CYS A 103 -20.02 22.11 -21.24
N TYR A 104 -20.13 22.45 -19.95
CA TYR A 104 -20.90 23.61 -19.50
C TYR A 104 -20.36 24.91 -20.10
N ARG A 105 -19.04 25.15 -20.02
CA ARG A 105 -18.41 26.35 -20.59
C ARG A 105 -18.61 26.45 -22.11
N ALA A 106 -18.52 25.33 -22.82
CA ALA A 106 -18.77 25.28 -24.27
C ALA A 106 -20.24 25.58 -24.60
N ALA A 107 -21.19 25.03 -23.84
CA ALA A 107 -22.61 25.30 -24.02
C ALA A 107 -22.97 26.75 -23.70
N SER A 108 -22.42 27.33 -22.64
CA SER A 108 -22.62 28.75 -22.29
C SER A 108 -22.04 29.71 -23.33
N LEU A 109 -20.88 29.37 -23.92
CA LEU A 109 -20.30 30.15 -25.02
C LEU A 109 -21.15 30.07 -26.29
N ALA A 110 -21.67 28.89 -26.64
CA ALA A 110 -22.57 28.71 -27.77
C ALA A 110 -23.88 29.48 -27.59
N ALA A 111 -24.46 29.48 -26.39
CA ALA A 111 -25.66 30.26 -26.08
C ALA A 111 -25.41 31.78 -26.17
N ALA A 112 -24.26 32.26 -25.68
CA ALA A 112 -23.90 33.69 -25.74
C ALA A 112 -23.63 34.20 -27.16
N THR A 113 -23.23 33.33 -28.09
CA THR A 113 -23.05 33.70 -29.50
C THR A 113 -24.36 33.78 -30.26
N VAL A 114 -25.39 33.01 -29.90
CA VAL A 114 -26.71 33.04 -30.57
C VAL A 114 -27.47 34.32 -30.22
N ASP A 115 -27.34 34.79 -28.98
CA ASP A 115 -28.03 35.99 -28.48
C ASP A 115 -27.47 37.30 -29.07
N ARG A 116 -26.26 37.27 -29.65
CA ARG A 116 -25.61 38.46 -30.24
C ARG A 116 -25.92 38.66 -31.74
N TYR A 117 -26.68 37.75 -32.34
CA TYR A 117 -27.11 37.81 -33.74
C TYR A 117 -28.65 37.78 -33.91
N SER A 118 -29.40 38.05 -32.83
CA SER A 118 -30.87 38.16 -32.85
C SER A 118 -31.31 39.62 -32.94
#